data_AF-A0A4U9IDJ2-F1
#
_entry.id   AF-A0A4U9IDJ2-F1
#
_cell.length_a   1.000
_cell.length_b   1.000
_cell.length_c   1.000
_cell.angle_alpha   90.00
_cell.angle_beta   90.00
_cell.angle_gamma   90.00
#
_symmetry.space_group_name_H-M   'P 1'
#
loop_
_entity.id
_entity.type
_entity.pdbx_description
1 polymer ?
#
loop_
_entity_poly.entity_id
_entity_poly.type
_entity_poly.pdbx_seq_one_letter_code
_entity_poly.pdbx_strand_id
1 'polypeptide(L)'
;MKSMKLEWKRGDWAAYFGLMTNNLTNLLTMMGLLIFVVGIPKEIVYGRIAPAFGLAVLVASVCYAWFGLQMARQTGRNDVTALPSGPSAPSIFTVTFLVLMPVYQQTGDADFAIQIGLVWCFVEAMDPRGAVPSSAKPSAR
;
A
#
# COMPACT_ATOMS: atom_id res chain seq x y z
N MET A 1 -27.14 9.27 20.63
CA MET A 1 -26.26 8.22 20.08
C MET A 1 -27.04 7.42 19.04
N LYS A 2 -26.89 7.74 17.75
CA LYS A 2 -27.58 7.02 16.67
C LYS A 2 -26.80 5.73 16.41
N SER A 3 -27.46 4.58 16.53
CA SER A 3 -26.87 3.27 16.20
C SER A 3 -26.46 3.28 14.73
N MET A 4 -25.15 3.36 14.45
CA MET A 4 -24.59 3.17 13.12
C MET A 4 -24.78 1.70 12.74
N LYS A 5 -25.80 1.41 11.93
CA LYS A 5 -25.94 0.09 11.31
C LYS A 5 -24.92 -0.02 10.18
N LEU A 6 -23.81 -0.72 10.42
CA LEU A 6 -22.96 -1.23 9.35
C LEU A 6 -23.74 -2.32 8.62
N GLU A 7 -24.30 -2.00 7.46
CA GLU A 7 -24.94 -2.97 6.58
C GLU A 7 -24.03 -3.23 5.39
N TRP A 8 -23.60 -4.49 5.23
CA TRP A 8 -22.79 -4.94 4.09
C TRP A 8 -23.62 -4.84 2.81
N LYS A 9 -23.23 -3.97 1.90
CA LYS A 9 -23.91 -3.74 0.61
C LYS A 9 -23.35 -4.71 -0.43
N ARG A 10 -24.13 -5.01 -1.47
CA ARG A 10 -23.64 -5.82 -2.62
C ARG A 10 -22.38 -5.24 -3.27
N GLY A 11 -22.19 -3.91 -3.21
CA GLY A 11 -20.98 -3.24 -3.72
C GLY A 11 -19.71 -3.54 -2.91
N ASP A 12 -19.83 -3.95 -1.65
CA ASP A 12 -18.68 -4.21 -0.77
C ASP A 12 -17.91 -5.47 -1.21
N TRP A 13 -18.60 -6.44 -1.82
CA TRP A 13 -17.97 -7.60 -2.45
C TRP A 13 -17.10 -7.20 -3.64
N ALA A 14 -17.60 -6.33 -4.52
CA ALA A 14 -16.83 -5.83 -5.65
C ALA A 14 -15.62 -5.01 -5.19
N ALA A 15 -15.80 -4.18 -4.15
CA ALA A 15 -14.71 -3.43 -3.55
C ALA A 15 -13.66 -4.33 -2.89
N TYR A 16 -14.09 -5.38 -2.17
CA TYR A 16 -13.19 -6.37 -1.57
C TYR A 16 -12.34 -7.10 -2.62
N PHE A 17 -12.96 -7.65 -3.67
CA PHE A 17 -12.23 -8.35 -4.73
C PHE A 17 -11.34 -7.41 -5.53
N GLY A 18 -11.78 -6.17 -5.78
CA GLY A 18 -10.96 -5.14 -6.42
C GLY A 18 -9.72 -4.81 -5.60
N LEU A 19 -9.89 -4.60 -4.28
CA LEU A 19 -8.79 -4.32 -3.37
C LEU A 19 -7.83 -5.50 -3.23
N MET A 20 -8.37 -6.71 -3.09
CA MET A 20 -7.59 -7.95 -3.00
C MET A 20 -6.74 -8.14 -4.26
N THR A 21 -7.34 -8.00 -5.44
CA THR A 21 -6.63 -8.12 -6.72
C THR A 21 -5.56 -7.03 -6.85
N ASN A 22 -5.88 -5.79 -6.50
CA ASN A 22 -4.90 -4.69 -6.53
C ASN A 22 -3.68 -4.95 -5.64
N ASN A 23 -3.90 -5.36 -4.39
CA ASN A 23 -2.80 -5.66 -3.47
C ASN A 23 -2.00 -6.90 -3.89
N LEU A 24 -2.67 -7.93 -4.44
CA LEU A 24 -2.00 -9.12 -4.96
C LEU A 24 -1.15 -8.78 -6.19
N THR A 25 -1.67 -8.01 -7.13
CA THR A 25 -0.91 -7.54 -8.30
C THR A 25 0.31 -6.73 -7.86
N ASN A 26 0.15 -5.79 -6.94
CA ASN A 26 1.27 -5.00 -6.42
C ASN A 26 2.34 -5.87 -5.75
N LEU A 27 1.93 -6.85 -4.93
CA LEU A 27 2.85 -7.80 -4.32
C LEU A 27 3.61 -8.60 -5.38
N LEU A 28 2.91 -9.15 -6.38
CA LEU A 28 3.52 -9.93 -7.46
C LEU A 28 4.48 -9.08 -8.30
N THR A 29 4.11 -7.84 -8.64
CA THR A 29 4.97 -6.91 -9.37
C THR A 29 6.22 -6.60 -8.57
N MET A 30 6.08 -6.26 -7.28
CA MET A 30 7.22 -5.97 -6.41
C MET A 30 8.16 -7.17 -6.28
N MET A 31 7.63 -8.38 -6.02
CA MET A 31 8.44 -9.60 -5.93
C MET A 31 9.15 -9.91 -7.25
N GLY A 32 8.46 -9.77 -8.38
CA GLY A 32 9.04 -9.98 -9.70
C GLY A 32 10.20 -9.01 -9.98
N LEU A 33 10.03 -7.74 -9.63
CA LEU A 33 11.08 -6.73 -9.78
C LEU A 33 12.28 -6.99 -8.86
N LEU A 34 12.05 -7.33 -7.59
CA LEU A 34 13.14 -7.64 -6.65
C LEU A 34 13.95 -8.87 -7.12
N ILE A 35 13.29 -9.91 -7.61
CA ILE A 35 13.96 -11.16 -8.03
C ILE A 35 14.62 -11.02 -9.40
N PHE A 36 13.88 -10.56 -10.42
CA PHE A 36 14.35 -10.57 -11.81
C PHE A 36 15.15 -9.33 -12.20
N VAL A 37 14.88 -8.18 -11.58
CA VAL A 37 15.50 -6.90 -11.95
C VAL A 37 16.62 -6.51 -11.00
N VAL A 38 16.37 -6.57 -9.68
CA VAL A 38 17.40 -6.26 -8.68
C VAL A 38 18.32 -7.46 -8.46
N GLY A 39 17.81 -8.69 -8.56
CA GLY A 39 18.61 -9.91 -8.34
C GLY A 39 18.72 -10.32 -6.87
N ILE A 40 17.73 -9.94 -6.04
CA ILE A 40 17.68 -10.34 -4.63
C ILE A 40 17.33 -11.84 -4.53
N PRO A 41 17.97 -12.60 -3.62
CA PRO A 41 17.67 -14.01 -3.41
C PRO A 41 16.18 -14.27 -3.11
N LYS A 42 15.60 -15.23 -3.82
CA LYS A 42 14.17 -15.61 -3.69
C LYS A 42 13.80 -16.04 -2.28
N GLU A 43 14.75 -16.58 -1.52
CA GLU A 43 14.57 -17.03 -0.14
C GLU A 43 14.19 -15.87 0.77
N ILE A 44 14.80 -14.70 0.56
CA ILE A 44 14.51 -13.47 1.32
C ILE A 44 13.16 -12.91 0.87
N VAL A 45 12.92 -12.87 -0.44
CA VAL A 45 11.70 -12.27 -1.01
C VAL A 45 10.45 -13.06 -0.59
N TYR A 46 10.44 -14.38 -0.77
CA TYR A 46 9.29 -15.19 -0.39
C TYR A 46 9.22 -15.44 1.12
N GLY A 47 10.37 -15.56 1.80
CA GLY A 47 10.42 -15.90 3.23
C GLY A 47 10.17 -14.72 4.17
N ARG A 48 10.58 -13.50 3.79
CA ARG A 48 10.42 -12.29 4.63
C ARG A 48 9.48 -11.27 4.01
N ILE A 49 9.68 -10.91 2.75
CA ILE A 49 8.98 -9.77 2.14
C ILE A 49 7.49 -10.09 1.92
N ALA A 50 7.18 -11.24 1.33
CA ALA A 50 5.79 -11.66 1.09
C ALA A 50 4.93 -11.74 2.37
N PRO A 51 5.35 -12.42 3.46
CA PRO A 51 4.56 -12.45 4.69
C PRO A 51 4.51 -11.08 5.39
N ALA A 52 5.60 -10.29 5.35
CA ALA A 52 5.60 -8.94 5.90
C ALA A 52 4.60 -8.02 5.18
N PHE A 53 4.52 -8.10 3.85
CA PHE A 53 3.57 -7.33 3.05
C PHE A 53 2.12 -7.72 3.38
N GLY A 54 1.83 -9.03 3.47
CA GLY A 54 0.50 -9.51 3.85
C GLY A 54 0.06 -9.00 5.22
N LEU A 55 0.96 -9.02 6.20
CA LEU A 55 0.70 -8.47 7.54
C LEU A 55 0.50 -6.95 7.49
N ALA A 56 1.33 -6.22 6.74
CA ALA A 56 1.20 -4.77 6.59
C ALA A 56 -0.14 -4.37 5.98
N VAL A 57 -0.62 -5.08 4.95
CA VAL A 57 -1.94 -4.85 4.34
C VAL A 57 -3.06 -5.12 5.34
N LEU A 58 -2.95 -6.18 6.15
CA LEU A 58 -3.94 -6.50 7.17
C LEU A 58 -4.01 -5.37 8.23
N VAL A 59 -2.85 -4.98 8.77
CA VAL A 59 -2.77 -3.90 9.77
C VAL A 59 -3.29 -2.59 9.20
N ALA A 60 -2.87 -2.22 7.97
CA ALA A 60 -3.35 -1.03 7.30
C ALA A 60 -4.87 -1.04 7.13
N SER A 61 -5.45 -2.17 6.71
CA SER A 61 -6.91 -2.30 6.53
C SER A 61 -7.67 -2.09 7.84
N VAL A 62 -7.16 -2.63 8.96
CA VAL A 62 -7.75 -2.42 10.30
C VAL A 62 -7.66 -0.95 10.72
N CYS A 63 -6.50 -0.32 10.52
CA CYS A 63 -6.30 1.10 10.82
C CYS A 63 -7.23 1.99 9.98
N TYR A 64 -7.35 1.74 8.67
CA TYR A 64 -8.26 2.47 7.78
C TYR A 64 -9.72 2.29 8.17
N ALA A 65 -10.13 1.08 8.55
CA ALA A 65 -11.48 0.82 9.06
C ALA A 65 -11.74 1.61 10.35
N TRP A 66 -10.77 1.67 11.27
CA TRP A 66 -10.86 2.47 12.49
C TRP A 66 -10.98 3.96 12.19
N PHE A 67 -10.14 4.51 11.30
CA PHE A 67 -10.21 5.91 10.92
C PHE A 67 -11.52 6.26 10.22
N GLY A 68 -12.04 5.38 9.36
CA GLY A 68 -13.37 5.52 8.76
C GLY A 68 -14.49 5.55 9.81
N LEU A 69 -14.43 4.66 10.81
CA LEU A 69 -15.37 4.65 11.94
C LEU A 69 -15.28 5.93 12.78
N GLN A 70 -14.07 6.42 13.04
CA GLN A 70 -13.85 7.65 13.80
C GLN A 70 -14.37 8.87 13.04
N MET A 71 -14.14 8.95 11.73
CA MET A 71 -14.65 10.00 10.86
C MET A 71 -16.19 9.99 10.78
N ALA A 72 -16.80 8.82 10.63
CA ALA A 72 -18.26 8.66 10.62
C ALA A 72 -18.88 9.14 11.94
N ARG A 73 -18.23 8.84 13.08
CA ARG A 73 -18.66 9.31 14.41
C ARG A 73 -18.54 10.83 14.58
N GLN A 74 -17.50 11.45 14.03
CA GLN A 74 -17.28 12.90 14.14
C GLN A 74 -18.19 13.72 13.21
N THR A 75 -18.44 13.23 12.00
CA THR A 75 -19.23 13.96 10.98
C THR A 75 -20.72 13.61 11.01
N GLY A 76 -21.12 12.55 11.72
CA GLY A 76 -22.51 12.09 11.77
C GLY A 76 -23.04 11.56 10.43
N ARG A 77 -22.13 11.35 9.46
CA ARG A 77 -22.42 10.92 8.09
C ARG A 77 -22.34 9.40 7.97
N ASN A 78 -23.32 8.83 7.26
CA ASN A 78 -23.42 7.38 7.02
C ASN A 78 -22.77 6.96 5.67
N ASP A 79 -22.20 7.91 4.92
CA ASP A 79 -21.59 7.71 3.58
C ASP A 79 -20.05 7.73 3.59
N VAL A 80 -19.43 7.38 4.72
CA VAL A 80 -17.97 7.33 4.83
C VAL A 80 -17.44 6.01 4.25
N THR A 81 -16.78 6.10 3.10
CA THR A 81 -16.04 4.99 2.49
C THR A 81 -14.56 5.14 2.81
N ALA A 82 -14.01 4.22 3.61
CA ALA A 82 -12.56 4.10 3.76
C ALA A 82 -12.01 3.50 2.47
N LEU A 83 -11.33 4.31 1.65
CA LEU A 83 -10.63 3.83 0.46
C LEU A 83 -9.17 3.55 0.83
N PRO A 84 -8.76 2.29 1.02
CA PRO A 84 -7.36 1.97 1.24
C PRO A 84 -6.59 2.25 -0.06
N SER A 85 -5.76 3.30 -0.05
CA SER A 85 -4.81 3.57 -1.12
C SER A 85 -3.57 2.69 -0.94
N GLY A 86 -3.45 1.65 -1.76
CA GLY A 86 -2.25 0.83 -1.83
C GLY A 86 -1.10 1.52 -2.56
N PRO A 87 0.13 0.95 -2.51
CA PRO A 87 1.26 1.44 -3.29
C PRO A 87 0.91 1.43 -4.78
N SER A 88 1.34 2.46 -5.51
CA SER A 88 1.04 2.60 -6.93
C SER A 88 2.10 1.88 -7.77
N ALA A 89 1.72 1.31 -8.91
CA ALA A 89 2.70 0.73 -9.82
C ALA A 89 3.86 1.69 -10.17
N PRO A 90 3.61 3.00 -10.45
CA PRO A 90 4.69 3.98 -10.65
C PRO A 90 5.67 4.08 -9.48
N SER A 91 5.19 4.12 -8.23
CA SER A 91 6.08 4.21 -7.08
C SER A 91 6.91 2.95 -6.90
N ILE A 92 6.33 1.76 -7.09
CA ILE A 92 7.07 0.48 -7.06
C ILE A 92 8.20 0.48 -8.09
N PHE A 93 7.96 0.96 -9.31
CA PHE A 93 8.98 1.06 -10.34
C PHE A 93 10.06 2.08 -9.99
N THR A 94 9.68 3.26 -9.48
CA THR A 94 10.64 4.29 -9.05
C THR A 94 11.55 3.75 -7.94
N VAL A 95 10.99 3.13 -6.90
CA VAL A 95 11.79 2.56 -5.81
C VAL A 95 12.71 1.45 -6.31
N THR A 96 12.22 0.58 -7.18
CA THR A 96 13.02 -0.53 -7.71
C THR A 96 14.20 -0.03 -8.56
N PHE A 97 13.93 0.80 -9.56
CA PHE A 97 14.94 1.20 -10.53
C PHE A 97 15.84 2.34 -10.04
N LEU A 98 15.26 3.32 -9.35
CA LEU A 98 15.99 4.54 -8.98
C LEU A 98 16.75 4.38 -7.65
N VAL A 99 16.27 3.50 -6.76
CA VAL A 99 16.81 3.35 -5.40
C VAL A 99 17.44 1.98 -5.20
N LEU A 100 16.68 0.90 -5.30
CA LEU A 100 17.14 -0.45 -4.98
C LEU A 100 18.23 -0.94 -5.93
N MET A 101 18.06 -0.74 -7.24
CA MET A 101 19.03 -1.19 -8.24
C MET A 101 20.43 -0.59 -8.04
N PRO A 102 20.64 0.74 -7.98
CA PRO A 102 21.98 1.30 -7.79
C PRO A 102 22.57 0.97 -6.42
N VAL A 103 21.74 0.88 -5.37
CA VAL A 103 22.20 0.50 -4.03
C VAL A 103 22.69 -0.94 -4.02
N TYR A 104 21.95 -1.88 -4.61
CA TYR A 104 22.35 -3.28 -4.63
C TYR A 104 23.60 -3.50 -5.49
N GLN A 105 23.72 -2.81 -6.63
CA GLN A 105 24.93 -2.89 -7.46
C GLN A 105 26.19 -2.35 -6.77
N GLN A 106 26.05 -1.35 -5.90
CA GLN A 106 27.19 -0.77 -5.17
C GLN A 106 27.54 -1.56 -3.91
N THR A 107 26.53 -2.09 -3.20
CA THR A 107 26.73 -2.68 -1.87
C THR A 107 26.82 -4.20 -1.91
N GLY A 108 26.19 -4.86 -2.88
CA GLY A 108 26.09 -6.33 -2.96
C GLY A 108 25.28 -6.98 -1.82
N ASP A 109 24.72 -6.19 -0.91
CA ASP A 109 24.00 -6.64 0.27
C ASP A 109 22.48 -6.41 0.09
N ALA A 110 21.72 -7.51 0.08
CA ALA A 110 20.28 -7.50 -0.08
C ALA A 110 19.55 -6.92 1.15
N ASP A 111 20.03 -7.18 2.36
CA ASP A 111 19.40 -6.68 3.58
C ASP A 111 19.57 -5.16 3.67
N PHE A 112 20.75 -4.64 3.29
CA PHE A 112 20.99 -3.20 3.22
C PHE A 112 20.12 -2.52 2.17
N ALA A 113 19.99 -3.11 0.97
CA ALA A 113 19.12 -2.57 -0.08
C ALA A 113 17.66 -2.47 0.37
N ILE A 114 17.15 -3.48 1.09
CA ILE A 114 15.79 -3.48 1.66
C ILE A 114 15.64 -2.37 2.71
N GLN A 115 16.63 -2.17 3.59
CA GLN A 115 16.60 -1.09 4.58
C GLN A 115 16.52 0.29 3.92
N ILE A 116 17.32 0.54 2.88
CA ILE A 116 17.27 1.77 2.12
C ILE A 116 15.91 1.94 1.42
N GLY A 117 15.35 0.85 0.88
CA GLY A 117 13.98 0.85 0.34
C GLY A 117 12.93 1.26 1.37
N LEU A 118 13.03 0.78 2.62
CA LEU A 118 12.13 1.16 3.71
C LEU A 118 12.28 2.64 4.09
N VAL A 119 13.50 3.15 4.16
CA VAL A 119 13.76 4.58 4.40
C VAL A 119 13.17 5.43 3.29
N TRP A 120 13.33 5.02 2.03
CA TRP A 120 12.72 5.70 0.91
C TRP A 120 11.19 5.74 1.02
N CYS A 121 10.54 4.62 1.32
CA CYS A 121 9.10 4.57 1.53
C CYS A 121 8.64 5.53 2.63
N PHE A 122 9.42 5.68 3.70
CA PHE A 122 9.14 6.65 4.75
C PHE A 122 9.27 8.10 4.27
N VAL A 123 10.30 8.40 3.47
CA VAL A 123 10.49 9.73 2.87
C VAL A 123 9.36 10.07 1.89
N GLU A 124 8.95 9.11 1.06
CA GLU A 124 7.82 9.26 0.13
C GLU A 124 6.51 9.53 0.90
N ALA A 125 6.29 8.84 2.02
CA ALA A 125 5.12 9.06 2.88
C ALA A 125 5.14 10.44 3.56
N MET A 126 6.33 11.00 3.82
CA MET A 126 6.49 12.33 4.42
C MET A 126 6.35 13.46 3.40
N ASP A 127 6.47 13.19 2.10
CA ASP A 127 6.33 14.22 1.06
C ASP A 127 4.87 14.76 1.03
N PRO A 128 4.66 16.05 1.37
CA PRO A 128 3.34 16.65 1.38
C PRO A 128 2.65 16.69 0.01
N ARG A 129 3.38 16.45 -1.10
CA ARG A 129 2.80 16.37 -2.46
C ARG A 129 2.11 15.04 -2.75
N GLY A 130 2.50 13.96 -2.07
CA GLY A 130 1.83 12.65 -2.14
C GLY A 130 0.53 12.59 -1.32
N ALA A 131 0.40 13.50 -0.34
CA ALA A 131 -0.73 13.62 0.57
C ALA A 131 -1.93 14.40 -0.01
N VAL A 132 -2.00 14.63 -1.33
CA VAL A 132 -3.25 15.08 -1.95
C VAL A 132 -4.10 13.82 -2.19
N PRO A 133 -5.07 13.51 -1.33
CA PRO A 133 -5.94 12.37 -1.58
C PRO A 133 -6.63 12.62 -2.93
N SER A 134 -6.71 11.58 -3.76
CA SER A 134 -7.44 11.63 -5.03
C SER A 134 -8.89 12.12 -4.88
N SER A 135 -9.46 12.08 -3.66
CA SER A 135 -10.77 12.62 -3.31
C SER A 135 -10.82 14.16 -3.24
N ALA A 136 -9.69 14.86 -3.26
CA ALA A 136 -9.60 16.31 -3.36
C ALA A 136 -9.54 16.81 -4.81
N LYS A 137 -9.48 15.91 -5.81
CA LYS A 137 -9.73 16.31 -7.21
C LYS A 137 -11.24 16.53 -7.34
N PRO A 138 -11.69 17.71 -7.81
CA PRO A 138 -13.09 17.90 -8.13
C PRO A 138 -13.46 16.78 -9.10
N SER A 139 -14.55 16.04 -8.82
CA SER A 139 -15.12 15.16 -9.84
C SER A 139 -15.43 16.05 -11.04
N ALA A 140 -14.62 15.96 -12.09
CA ALA A 140 -14.93 16.59 -13.35
C ALA A 140 -16.29 16.01 -13.76
N ARG A 141 -17.31 16.87 -13.72
CA ARG A 141 -18.57 16.65 -14.41
C ARG A 141 -18.31 16.55 -15.90
#